data_AF-A0A441XDJ9-F1
#
_entry.id   AF-A0A441XDJ9-F1
#
_cell.length_a   1.000
_cell.length_b   1.000
_cell.length_c   1.000
_cell.angle_alpha   90.00
_cell.angle_beta   90.00
_cell.angle_gamma   90.00
#
_symmetry.space_group_name_H-M   'P 1'
#
loop_
_entity.id
_entity.type
_entity.pdbx_description
1 polymer ?
#
loop_
_entity_poly.entity_id
_entity_poly.type
_entity_poly.pdbx_seq_one_letter_code
_entity_poly.pdbx_strand_id
1 'polypeptide(L)'
;MAKFLYVYHGSGKMPTDEAERQAAMDAWNGWYDKLGSAVVDGGNPVGMSKTVLPGGKVENNGGSNPTAGYTIVEATDIDDAVDKAKDCPILKDPAFSVEIAPIIEMS
;
A
#
# COMPACT_ATOMS: atom_id res chain seq x y z
N MET A 1 -10.18 15.63 -8.04
CA MET A 1 -10.49 14.31 -7.44
C MET A 1 -10.03 14.33 -5.99
N ALA A 2 -10.58 13.48 -5.13
CA ALA A 2 -10.06 13.34 -3.78
C ALA A 2 -8.82 12.44 -3.80
N LYS A 3 -7.85 12.72 -2.93
CA LYS A 3 -6.66 11.86 -2.77
C LYS A 3 -6.96 10.82 -1.70
N PHE A 4 -6.54 9.60 -1.96
CA PHE A 4 -6.69 8.47 -1.06
C PHE A 4 -5.33 7.86 -0.78
N LEU A 5 -5.06 7.62 0.50
CA LEU A 5 -3.89 6.89 0.95
C LEU A 5 -4.22 5.40 0.91
N TYR A 6 -3.40 4.64 0.19
CA TYR A 6 -3.44 3.19 0.18
C TYR A 6 -2.29 2.74 1.07
N VAL A 7 -2.60 2.18 2.23
CA VAL A 7 -1.62 1.61 3.14
C VAL A 7 -1.61 0.11 2.93
N TYR A 8 -0.45 -0.42 2.56
CA TYR A 8 -0.28 -1.87 2.46
C TYR A 8 0.05 -2.40 3.83
N HIS A 9 -0.73 -3.36 4.31
CA HIS A 9 -0.47 -4.03 5.57
C HIS A 9 -0.12 -5.49 5.32
N GLY A 10 0.70 -6.04 6.19
CA GLY A 10 1.10 -7.44 6.15
C GLY A 10 2.58 -7.62 6.38
N SER A 11 2.97 -8.88 6.48
CA SER A 11 4.38 -9.26 6.60
C SER A 11 4.63 -10.44 5.69
N GLY A 12 5.66 -10.33 4.86
CA GLY A 12 6.06 -11.37 3.93
C GLY A 12 7.56 -11.30 3.68
N LYS A 13 8.07 -12.29 2.97
CA LYS A 13 9.46 -12.28 2.51
C LYS A 13 9.49 -11.72 1.11
N MET A 14 10.42 -10.81 0.85
CA MET A 14 10.71 -10.40 -0.52
C MET A 14 11.17 -11.63 -1.32
N PRO A 15 10.71 -11.81 -2.57
CA PRO A 15 11.21 -12.87 -3.42
C PRO A 15 12.73 -12.76 -3.57
N THR A 16 13.41 -13.88 -3.37
CA THR A 16 14.88 -13.96 -3.51
C THR A 16 15.30 -14.37 -4.91
N ASP A 17 14.40 -15.02 -5.65
CA ASP A 17 14.62 -15.39 -7.04
C ASP A 17 14.46 -14.18 -7.97
N GLU A 18 15.32 -14.11 -8.99
CA GLU A 18 15.33 -13.00 -9.95
C GLU A 18 14.05 -12.93 -10.78
N ALA A 19 13.57 -14.09 -11.25
CA ALA A 19 12.40 -14.16 -12.10
C ALA A 19 11.14 -13.82 -11.30
N GLU A 20 11.03 -14.28 -10.05
CA GLU A 20 9.94 -13.90 -9.15
C GLU A 20 9.94 -12.39 -8.86
N ARG A 21 11.11 -11.79 -8.64
CA ARG A 21 11.23 -10.34 -8.41
C ARG A 21 10.82 -9.55 -9.66
N GLN A 22 11.27 -9.98 -10.84
CA GLN A 22 10.89 -9.33 -12.10
C GLN A 22 9.37 -9.44 -12.34
N ALA A 23 8.78 -10.61 -12.15
CA ALA A 23 7.33 -10.81 -12.29
C ALA A 23 6.53 -9.94 -11.29
N ALA A 24 7.03 -9.76 -10.07
CA ALA A 24 6.43 -8.85 -9.11
C ALA A 24 6.51 -7.39 -9.59
N MET A 25 7.68 -6.92 -10.03
CA MET A 25 7.85 -5.57 -10.57
C MET A 25 6.96 -5.32 -11.79
N ASP A 26 6.86 -6.27 -12.71
CA ASP A 26 6.01 -6.16 -13.90
C ASP A 26 4.52 -6.07 -13.52
N ALA A 27 4.09 -6.84 -12.51
CA ALA A 27 2.72 -6.75 -12.00
C ALA A 27 2.42 -5.38 -11.38
N TRP A 28 3.37 -4.82 -10.63
CA TRP A 28 3.26 -3.46 -10.07
C TRP A 28 3.20 -2.40 -11.16
N ASN A 29 4.10 -2.45 -12.13
CA ASN A 29 4.11 -1.52 -13.26
C ASN A 29 2.79 -1.60 -14.04
N GLY A 30 2.30 -2.81 -14.35
CA GLY A 30 1.04 -2.98 -15.06
C GLY A 30 -0.18 -2.44 -14.29
N TRP A 31 -0.20 -2.55 -12.95
CA TRP A 31 -1.26 -1.96 -12.14
C TRP A 31 -1.17 -0.42 -12.14
N TYR A 32 0.02 0.15 -11.98
CA TYR A 32 0.21 1.61 -12.08
C TYR A 32 -0.15 2.15 -13.46
N ASP A 33 0.21 1.46 -14.53
CA ASP A 33 -0.15 1.82 -15.90
C ASP A 33 -1.68 1.85 -16.11
N LYS A 34 -2.40 0.90 -15.52
CA LYS A 34 -3.87 0.85 -15.55
C LYS A 34 -4.49 2.04 -14.80
N LEU A 35 -3.88 2.47 -13.69
CA LEU A 35 -4.32 3.64 -12.93
C LEU A 35 -3.95 4.96 -13.62
N GLY A 36 -2.85 4.99 -14.36
CA GLY A 36 -2.39 6.14 -15.13
C GLY A 36 -2.22 7.38 -14.27
N SER A 37 -2.80 8.50 -14.70
CA SER A 37 -2.70 9.78 -14.00
C SER A 37 -3.38 9.83 -12.63
N ALA A 38 -4.12 8.78 -12.25
CA ALA A 38 -4.67 8.68 -10.90
C ALA A 38 -3.57 8.44 -9.86
N VAL A 39 -2.39 7.94 -10.22
CA VAL A 39 -1.28 7.75 -9.28
C VAL A 39 -0.63 9.10 -9.00
N VAL A 40 -0.88 9.66 -7.81
CA VAL A 40 -0.28 10.92 -7.37
C VAL A 40 1.12 10.69 -6.83
N ASP A 41 1.27 9.62 -6.05
CA ASP A 41 2.55 9.14 -5.53
C ASP A 41 2.54 7.62 -5.59
N GLY A 42 3.43 7.03 -6.38
CA GLY A 42 3.61 5.57 -6.44
C GLY A 42 4.09 4.99 -5.11
N GLY A 43 4.58 5.84 -4.20
CA GLY A 43 5.06 5.46 -2.90
C GLY A 43 6.24 4.49 -2.97
N ASN A 44 6.44 3.76 -1.88
CA ASN A 44 7.55 2.82 -1.74
C ASN A 44 7.20 1.68 -0.79
N PRO A 45 7.83 0.50 -0.93
CA PRO A 45 7.87 -0.48 0.16
C PRO A 45 8.56 0.12 1.38
N VAL A 46 8.13 -0.27 2.59
CA VAL A 46 8.75 0.16 3.84
C VAL A 46 9.36 -1.01 4.62
N GLY A 47 10.29 -0.70 5.52
CA GLY A 47 10.98 -1.69 6.34
C GLY A 47 10.25 -2.05 7.63
N MET A 48 10.92 -2.88 8.44
CA MET A 48 10.45 -3.26 9.78
C MET A 48 10.19 -2.01 10.63
N SER A 49 8.93 -1.82 11.03
CA SER A 49 8.47 -0.61 11.70
C SER A 49 8.35 -0.80 13.21
N LYS A 50 8.17 0.32 13.92
CA LYS A 50 7.78 0.35 15.33
C LYS A 50 6.55 1.22 15.47
N THR A 51 5.64 0.83 16.36
CA THR A 51 4.41 1.59 16.62
C THR A 51 4.52 2.24 18.00
N VAL A 52 4.37 3.56 18.04
CA VAL A 52 4.29 4.30 19.30
C VAL A 52 2.81 4.48 19.66
N LEU A 53 2.43 3.93 20.80
CA LEU A 53 1.07 3.94 21.34
C LEU A 53 0.87 5.12 22.31
N PRO A 54 -0.38 5.44 22.70
CA PRO A 54 -0.66 6.43 23.72
C PRO A 54 0.16 6.21 25.00
N GLY A 55 0.68 7.30 25.57
CA GLY A 55 1.58 7.25 26.71
C GLY A 55 3.02 6.84 26.39
N GLY A 56 3.38 6.72 25.11
CA GLY A 56 4.76 6.48 24.66
C GLY A 56 5.21 5.01 24.72
N LYS A 57 4.30 4.06 24.98
CA LYS A 57 4.58 2.62 24.86
C LYS A 57 4.97 2.31 23.41
N VAL A 58 6.01 1.51 23.21
CA VAL A 58 6.47 1.10 21.88
C VAL A 58 6.19 -0.37 21.64
N GLU A 59 5.59 -0.69 20.51
CA GLU A 59 5.49 -2.04 19.97
C GLU A 59 6.51 -2.22 18.84
N ASN A 60 7.26 -3.31 18.91
CA ASN A 60 8.21 -3.66 17.86
C ASN A 60 7.48 -4.33 16.69
N ASN A 61 8.08 -4.26 15.50
CA ASN A 61 7.60 -4.91 14.28
C ASN A 61 6.19 -4.45 13.86
N GLY A 62 5.84 -3.18 14.12
CA GLY A 62 4.57 -2.58 13.71
C GLY A 62 3.31 -3.09 14.43
N GLY A 63 3.44 -3.96 15.44
CA GLY A 63 2.30 -4.53 16.16
C GLY A 63 1.60 -5.66 15.38
N SER A 64 0.27 -5.78 15.51
CA SER A 64 -0.51 -6.86 14.88
C SER A 64 -0.83 -6.63 13.41
N ASN A 65 -0.67 -5.41 12.89
CA ASN A 65 -0.99 -5.04 11.52
C ASN A 65 0.08 -4.11 10.92
N PRO A 66 1.33 -4.58 10.73
CA PRO A 66 2.43 -3.73 10.31
C PRO A 66 2.24 -3.19 8.89
N THR A 67 2.70 -1.96 8.66
CA THR A 67 2.78 -1.36 7.31
C THR A 67 3.90 -2.01 6.50
N ALA A 68 3.61 -2.30 5.24
CA ALA A 68 4.51 -2.86 4.23
C ALA A 68 4.82 -1.89 3.09
N GLY A 69 4.00 -0.84 2.89
CA GLY A 69 4.26 0.22 1.92
C GLY A 69 3.06 1.16 1.80
N TYR A 70 3.12 2.06 0.82
CA TYR A 70 2.02 2.97 0.54
C TYR A 70 1.95 3.37 -0.95
N THR A 71 0.82 3.93 -1.35
CA THR A 71 0.61 4.69 -2.60
C THR A 71 -0.44 5.77 -2.34
N ILE A 72 -0.37 6.90 -3.04
CA ILE A 72 -1.42 7.92 -3.03
C ILE A 72 -2.09 7.94 -4.40
N VAL A 73 -3.41 7.74 -4.41
CA VAL A 73 -4.23 7.63 -5.61
C VAL A 73 -5.35 8.67 -5.59
N GLU A 74 -5.58 9.34 -6.70
CA GLU A 74 -6.77 10.15 -6.94
C GLU A 74 -7.97 9.29 -7.39
N ALA A 75 -9.12 9.53 -6.77
CA ALA A 75 -10.39 8.89 -7.12
C ALA A 75 -11.57 9.85 -6.93
N THR A 76 -12.72 9.52 -7.50
CA THR A 76 -13.94 10.34 -7.36
C THR A 76 -14.50 10.28 -5.95
N ASP A 77 -14.44 9.10 -5.32
CA ASP A 77 -14.93 8.81 -3.98
C ASP A 77 -14.24 7.53 -3.43
N ILE A 78 -14.64 7.08 -2.24
CA ILE A 78 -14.05 5.91 -1.58
C ILE A 78 -14.37 4.60 -2.30
N ASP A 79 -15.53 4.50 -2.96
CA ASP A 79 -15.91 3.27 -3.67
C ASP A 79 -15.08 3.11 -4.95
N ASP A 80 -14.86 4.20 -5.67
CA ASP A 80 -13.95 4.25 -6.82
C ASP A 80 -12.48 3.97 -6.42
N ALA A 81 -12.04 4.46 -5.25
CA ALA A 81 -10.72 4.12 -4.70
C ALA A 81 -10.62 2.62 -4.36
N VAL A 82 -11.65 2.06 -3.72
CA VAL A 82 -11.74 0.62 -3.42
C VAL A 82 -11.70 -0.20 -4.71
N ASP A 83 -12.45 0.18 -5.73
CA ASP A 83 -12.47 -0.51 -7.01
C ASP A 83 -11.10 -0.51 -7.69
N LYS A 84 -10.39 0.62 -7.66
CA LYS A 84 -9.00 0.72 -8.16
C LYS A 84 -8.02 -0.18 -7.38
N ALA A 85 -8.25 -0.39 -6.09
CA ALA A 85 -7.36 -1.16 -5.22
C ALA A 85 -7.52 -2.69 -5.36
N LYS A 86 -8.68 -3.17 -5.81
CA LYS A 86 -8.98 -4.62 -5.92
C LYS A 86 -7.99 -5.40 -6.77
N ASP A 87 -7.39 -4.74 -7.77
CA ASP A 87 -6.39 -5.33 -8.66
C ASP A 87 -4.94 -5.10 -8.19
N CYS A 88 -4.73 -4.53 -7.01
CA CYS A 88 -3.39 -4.23 -6.49
C CYS A 88 -2.58 -5.53 -6.34
N PRO A 89 -1.35 -5.61 -6.89
CA PRO A 89 -0.57 -6.85 -6.88
C PRO A 89 -0.26 -7.41 -5.50
N ILE A 90 -0.24 -6.56 -4.47
CA ILE A 90 -0.02 -6.99 -3.08
C ILE A 90 -1.09 -7.99 -2.61
N LEU A 91 -2.31 -7.89 -3.14
CA LEU A 91 -3.45 -8.74 -2.76
C LEU A 91 -3.36 -10.18 -3.32
N LYS A 92 -2.34 -10.49 -4.13
CA LYS A 92 -2.05 -11.86 -4.57
C LYS A 92 -1.52 -12.74 -3.44
N ASP A 93 -0.96 -12.13 -2.40
CA ASP A 93 -0.51 -12.82 -1.20
C ASP A 93 -1.55 -12.62 -0.08
N PRO A 94 -2.16 -13.70 0.45
CA PRO A 94 -3.18 -13.62 1.50
C PRO A 94 -2.65 -13.09 2.84
N ALA A 95 -1.32 -12.96 3.01
CA ALA A 95 -0.72 -12.34 4.19
C ALA A 95 -0.80 -10.80 4.16
N PHE A 96 -1.26 -10.21 3.05
CA PHE A 96 -1.35 -8.77 2.88
C PHE A 96 -2.77 -8.27 2.66
N SER A 97 -2.97 -6.98 2.95
CA SER A 97 -4.19 -6.23 2.70
C SER A 97 -3.89 -4.80 2.30
N VAL A 98 -4.89 -4.10 1.75
CA VAL A 98 -4.82 -2.67 1.42
C VAL A 98 -5.87 -1.95 2.28
N GLU A 99 -5.42 -1.06 3.16
CA GLU A 99 -6.28 -0.10 3.87
C GLU A 99 -6.37 1.18 3.04
N ILE A 100 -7.59 1.69 2.85
CA ILE A 100 -7.86 2.84 1.97
C ILE A 100 -8.50 3.93 2.82
N ALA A 101 -7.89 5.11 2.82
CA ALA A 101 -8.37 6.25 3.60
C ALA A 101 -8.36 7.53 2.76
N PRO A 102 -9.40 8.37 2.82
CA PRO A 102 -9.37 9.69 2.21
C PRO A 102 -8.33 10.56 2.92
N ILE A 103 -7.47 11.22 2.15
CA ILE A 103 -6.56 12.23 2.66
C ILE A 103 -7.36 13.51 2.86
N ILE A 104 -7.43 13.98 4.11
CA ILE A 104 -8.04 15.25 4.46
C ILE A 104 -6.94 16.32 4.43
N GLU A 105 -6.96 17.16 3.41
CA GLU A 105 -6.03 18.30 3.33
C GLU A 105 -6.42 19.36 4.36
N MET A 106 -5.52 19.63 5.31
CA MET A 106 -5.63 20.75 6.24
C MET A 106 -4.79 21.89 5.69
N SER A 107 -5.44 22.96 5.23
CA SER A 107 -4.82 24.19 4.73
C SER A 107 -3.93 24.87 5.76
#